data_AF-A0A7W1LP21-F1
#
_entry.id   AF-A0A7W1LP21-F1
#
_cell.length_a   1.000
_cell.length_b   1.000
_cell.length_c   1.000
_cell.angle_alpha   90.00
_cell.angle_beta   90.00
_cell.angle_gamma   90.00
#
_symmetry.space_group_name_H-M   'P 1'
#
loop_
_entity.id
_entity.type
_entity.pdbx_description
1 polymer ?
#
loop_
_entity_poly.entity_id
_entity_poly.type
_entity_poly.pdbx_seq_one_letter_code
_entity_poly.pdbx_strand_id
1 'polypeptide(L)'
;MEIPFVLNGVAGRVLVDYRRNTDPASVGCPSDTTDYPTCTATVDRPLRGYDSLMGWVQLVRSDDNESGGERFEMDPLTFLGVLSHPYCWLGLNPTLFDAPSRSPRVDMDWMAHSFLCVPDDVGNGLEARPMLGFSWGFQARDGSITLLPPEELDGAAWDDHLDTLRAQHPDWHFAPGLANLA
;
A
#
# COMPACT_ATOMS: atom_id res chain seq x y z
N MET A 1 -13.64 1.63 4.86
CA MET A 1 -13.04 1.33 6.17
C MET A 1 -12.38 2.60 6.69
N GLU A 2 -12.36 2.82 8.00
CA GLU A 2 -11.73 4.01 8.63
C GLU A 2 -10.74 3.53 9.69
N ILE A 3 -9.49 4.01 9.61
CA ILE A 3 -8.41 3.63 10.53
C ILE A 3 -7.89 4.89 11.25
N PRO A 4 -8.12 5.03 12.56
CA PRO A 4 -7.64 6.18 13.31
C PRO A 4 -6.14 6.07 13.60
N PHE A 5 -5.45 7.21 13.70
CA PHE A 5 -4.06 7.28 14.17
C PHE A 5 -3.78 8.60 14.90
N VAL A 6 -2.63 8.66 15.58
CA VAL A 6 -2.09 9.88 16.17
C VAL A 6 -0.66 10.06 15.68
N LEU A 7 -0.35 11.25 15.17
CA LEU A 7 0.98 11.64 14.72
C LEU A 7 1.34 13.01 15.29
N ASN A 8 2.42 13.09 16.06
CA ASN A 8 2.91 14.30 16.74
C ASN A 8 1.83 14.98 17.58
N GLY A 9 1.11 14.21 18.40
CA GLY A 9 0.05 14.67 19.30
C GLY A 9 -1.27 15.01 18.60
N VAL A 10 -1.36 14.83 17.28
CA VAL A 10 -2.53 15.21 16.49
C VAL A 10 -3.22 13.99 15.92
N ALA A 11 -4.51 13.86 16.24
CA ALA A 11 -5.38 12.83 15.69
C ALA A 11 -5.57 13.03 14.17
N GLY A 12 -5.53 11.93 13.45
CA GLY A 12 -5.89 11.81 12.05
C GLY A 12 -6.60 10.49 11.80
N ARG A 13 -7.01 10.29 10.55
CA ARG A 13 -7.58 9.03 10.11
C ARG A 13 -7.24 8.74 8.65
N VAL A 14 -7.22 7.47 8.31
CA VAL A 14 -7.21 7.01 6.93
C VAL A 14 -8.61 6.55 6.56
N LEU A 15 -9.13 7.10 5.47
CA LEU A 15 -10.38 6.68 4.85
C LEU A 15 -10.06 5.78 3.66
N VAL A 16 -10.31 4.47 3.81
CA VAL A 16 -10.12 3.46 2.76
C VAL A 16 -11.45 3.26 2.03
N ASP A 17 -11.48 3.69 0.77
CA ASP A 17 -12.54 3.41 -0.20
C ASP A 17 -12.09 2.28 -1.12
N TYR A 18 -12.64 1.09 -0.87
CA TYR A 18 -12.37 -0.12 -1.62
C TYR A 18 -13.68 -0.60 -2.25
N ARG A 19 -13.71 -0.65 -3.59
CA ARG A 19 -14.94 -0.94 -4.33
C ARG A 19 -14.67 -1.64 -5.64
N ARG A 20 -15.69 -2.38 -6.09
CA ARG A 20 -15.74 -2.97 -7.43
C ARG A 20 -15.72 -1.85 -8.48
N ASN A 21 -14.82 -1.94 -9.44
CA ASN A 21 -14.71 -0.98 -10.53
C ASN A 21 -15.82 -1.22 -11.56
N THR A 22 -16.80 -0.32 -11.59
CA THR A 22 -17.90 -0.34 -12.58
C THR A 22 -17.71 0.69 -13.70
N ASP A 23 -16.69 1.54 -13.60
CA ASP A 23 -16.37 2.57 -14.59
C ASP A 23 -14.84 2.71 -14.71
N PRO A 24 -14.16 1.77 -15.41
CA PRO A 24 -12.71 1.80 -15.55
C PRO A 24 -12.17 3.09 -16.15
N ALA A 25 -12.92 3.72 -17.06
CA ALA A 25 -12.51 4.96 -17.70
C ALA A 25 -12.36 6.12 -16.70
N SER A 26 -13.21 6.19 -15.68
CA SER A 26 -13.15 7.24 -14.64
C SER A 26 -11.85 7.24 -13.84
N VAL A 27 -11.16 6.09 -13.78
CA VAL A 27 -9.90 5.90 -13.04
C VAL A 27 -8.71 5.64 -13.96
N GLY A 28 -8.86 5.88 -15.26
CA GLY A 28 -7.78 5.74 -16.24
C GLY A 28 -7.40 4.29 -16.60
N CYS A 29 -8.29 3.33 -16.35
CA CYS A 29 -8.09 1.92 -16.68
C CYS A 29 -8.79 1.51 -18.01
N PRO A 30 -8.28 0.48 -18.71
CA PRO A 30 -8.96 -0.10 -19.87
C PRO A 30 -10.35 -0.69 -19.55
N SER A 31 -11.26 -0.73 -20.51
CA SER A 31 -12.66 -1.14 -20.27
C SER A 31 -12.84 -2.61 -19.84
N ASP A 32 -11.92 -3.49 -20.24
CA ASP A 32 -11.92 -4.91 -19.90
C ASP A 32 -11.47 -5.20 -18.46
N THR A 33 -11.06 -4.17 -17.71
CA THR A 33 -10.74 -4.27 -16.27
C THR A 33 -11.93 -4.02 -15.35
N THR A 34 -13.15 -3.96 -15.91
CA THR A 34 -14.40 -3.94 -15.13
C THR A 34 -14.39 -5.08 -14.10
N ASP A 35 -15.08 -4.92 -12.97
CA ASP A 35 -15.19 -5.86 -11.83
C ASP A 35 -13.97 -6.03 -10.93
N TYR A 36 -12.76 -5.71 -11.41
CA TYR A 36 -11.59 -5.66 -10.54
C TYR A 36 -11.79 -4.57 -9.46
N PRO A 37 -11.18 -4.72 -8.28
CA PRO A 37 -11.27 -3.69 -7.26
C PRO A 37 -10.45 -2.45 -7.63
N THR A 38 -10.89 -1.32 -7.09
CA THR A 38 -10.07 -0.12 -6.91
C THR A 38 -9.93 0.13 -5.42
N CYS A 39 -8.78 0.61 -4.99
CA CYS A 39 -8.51 0.99 -3.60
C CYS A 39 -7.98 2.42 -3.58
N THR A 40 -8.64 3.29 -2.80
CA THR A 40 -8.18 4.64 -2.50
C THR A 40 -8.08 4.81 -1.00
N ALA A 41 -6.90 5.14 -0.47
CA ALA A 41 -6.72 5.45 0.94
C ALA A 41 -6.31 6.92 1.12
N THR A 42 -7.22 7.72 1.68
CA THR A 42 -7.02 9.16 1.88
C THR A 42 -6.67 9.45 3.33
N VAL A 43 -5.62 10.24 3.55
CA VAL A 43 -5.25 10.73 4.89
C VAL A 43 -6.01 12.02 5.19
N ASP A 44 -6.88 11.99 6.21
CA ASP A 44 -7.64 13.13 6.71
C ASP A 44 -7.08 13.58 8.07
N ARG A 45 -6.44 14.75 8.09
CA ARG A 45 -5.88 15.38 9.29
C ARG A 45 -5.71 16.90 9.12
N PRO A 46 -5.67 17.69 10.21
CA PRO A 46 -5.69 19.16 10.12
C PRO A 46 -4.31 19.80 9.81
N LEU A 47 -3.21 19.07 9.99
CA LEU A 47 -1.87 19.61 9.81
C LEU A 47 -1.52 19.80 8.32
N ARG A 48 -0.54 20.67 8.06
CA ARG A 48 0.00 21.01 6.73
C ARG A 48 1.52 21.09 6.78
N GLY A 49 2.17 21.13 5.63
CA GLY A 49 3.63 21.27 5.54
C GLY A 49 4.35 20.00 6.02
N TYR A 50 5.61 20.12 6.45
CA TYR A 50 6.44 18.96 6.81
C TYR A 50 5.85 18.05 7.89
N ASP A 51 5.03 18.60 8.81
CA ASP A 51 4.31 17.80 9.81
C ASP A 51 3.29 16.84 9.18
N SER A 52 3.00 16.99 7.88
CA SER A 52 2.10 16.16 7.07
C SER A 52 2.82 15.27 6.07
N LEU A 53 4.16 15.26 6.07
CA LEU A 53 4.93 14.38 5.20
C LEU A 53 4.78 12.93 5.69
N MET A 54 4.21 12.09 4.83
CA MET A 54 4.07 10.65 5.02
C MET A 54 4.26 9.97 3.67
N GLY A 55 4.40 8.66 3.64
CA GLY A 55 4.37 7.89 2.41
C GLY A 55 3.74 6.51 2.59
N TRP A 56 3.12 6.02 1.51
CA TRP A 56 2.59 4.66 1.44
C TRP A 56 3.66 3.72 0.91
N VAL A 57 3.90 2.63 1.65
CA VAL A 57 4.67 1.47 1.21
C VAL A 57 3.66 0.36 0.90
N GLN A 58 3.74 -0.22 -0.30
CA GLN A 58 2.87 -1.31 -0.71
C GLN A 58 3.69 -2.53 -1.12
N LEU A 59 3.27 -3.69 -0.64
CA LEU A 59 3.77 -4.98 -1.09
C LEU A 59 2.61 -5.82 -1.61
N VAL A 60 2.85 -6.59 -2.67
CA VAL A 60 1.86 -7.40 -3.35
C VAL A 60 2.33 -8.84 -3.46
N ARG A 61 1.39 -9.76 -3.25
CA ARG A 61 1.53 -11.17 -3.61
C ARG A 61 0.49 -11.49 -4.68
N SER A 62 0.94 -12.07 -5.79
CA SER A 62 0.09 -12.45 -6.92
C SER A 62 0.66 -13.68 -7.62
N ASP A 63 -0.18 -14.55 -8.17
CA ASP A 63 0.26 -15.80 -8.82
C ASP A 63 1.15 -15.57 -10.06
N ASP A 64 1.19 -14.34 -10.58
CA ASP A 64 2.01 -13.92 -11.71
C ASP A 64 3.20 -13.01 -11.34
N ASN A 65 3.48 -12.85 -10.04
CA ASN A 65 4.70 -12.19 -9.57
C ASN A 65 5.93 -13.12 -9.69
N GLU A 66 7.14 -12.63 -9.37
CA GLU A 66 8.37 -13.43 -9.54
C GLU A 66 8.39 -14.69 -8.66
N SER A 67 7.71 -14.63 -7.51
CA SER A 67 7.54 -15.74 -6.58
C SER A 67 6.37 -16.67 -6.89
N GLY A 68 5.60 -16.41 -7.95
CA GLY A 68 4.43 -17.22 -8.30
C GLY A 68 3.37 -17.29 -7.20
N GLY A 69 3.18 -16.19 -6.46
CA GLY A 69 2.22 -16.10 -5.36
C GLY A 69 2.74 -16.63 -4.02
N GLU A 70 4.01 -17.04 -3.90
CA GLU A 70 4.57 -17.54 -2.63
C GLU A 70 4.94 -16.42 -1.66
N ARG A 71 5.38 -15.26 -2.16
CA ARG A 71 5.91 -14.16 -1.33
C ARG A 71 5.33 -12.81 -1.74
N PHE A 72 5.35 -11.89 -0.78
CA PHE A 72 5.11 -10.48 -1.04
C PHE A 72 6.35 -9.84 -1.66
N GLU A 73 6.12 -9.05 -2.70
CA GLU A 73 7.12 -8.29 -3.44
C GLU A 73 6.75 -6.81 -3.39
N MET A 74 7.74 -5.92 -3.43
CA MET A 74 7.46 -4.48 -3.49
C MET A 74 6.65 -4.14 -4.74
N ASP A 75 5.68 -3.25 -4.57
CA ASP A 75 4.82 -2.77 -5.65
C ASP A 75 4.93 -1.25 -5.80
N PRO A 76 6.07 -0.74 -6.30
CA PRO A 76 6.17 0.66 -6.69
C PRO A 76 5.38 0.90 -7.97
N LEU A 77 5.08 2.16 -8.27
CA LEU A 77 4.48 2.54 -9.54
C LEU A 77 5.41 2.14 -10.70
N THR A 78 5.07 1.06 -11.41
CA THR A 78 5.97 0.36 -12.34
C THR A 78 6.54 1.29 -13.42
N PHE A 79 5.77 2.29 -13.86
CA PHE A 79 6.19 3.25 -14.89
C PHE A 79 7.27 4.23 -14.43
N LEU A 80 7.54 4.32 -13.13
CA LEU A 80 8.65 5.11 -12.57
C LEU A 80 9.99 4.35 -12.59
N GLY A 81 9.98 3.04 -12.87
CA GLY A 81 11.17 2.20 -12.83
C GLY A 81 11.68 1.98 -11.40
N VAL A 82 12.99 1.76 -11.26
CA VAL A 82 13.64 1.52 -9.95
C VAL A 82 13.70 2.83 -9.16
N LEU A 83 13.03 2.87 -8.01
CA LEU A 83 13.03 4.00 -7.09
C LEU A 83 14.10 3.81 -6.01
N SER A 84 14.71 4.91 -5.57
CA SER A 84 15.67 4.92 -4.46
C SER A 84 15.01 4.92 -3.08
N HIS A 85 13.68 4.83 -3.01
CA HIS A 85 12.89 4.86 -1.79
C HIS A 85 11.73 3.86 -1.83
N PRO A 86 11.22 3.41 -0.68
CA PRO A 86 10.19 2.36 -0.62
C PRO A 86 8.76 2.83 -0.91
N TYR A 87 8.55 4.15 -1.04
CA TYR A 87 7.20 4.70 -1.16
C TYR A 87 6.63 4.63 -2.57
N CYS A 88 5.45 4.03 -2.74
CA CYS A 88 4.66 4.14 -3.98
C CYS A 88 3.93 5.49 -4.08
N TRP A 89 3.56 6.07 -2.94
CA TRP A 89 2.97 7.42 -2.85
C TRP A 89 3.58 8.20 -1.68
N LEU A 90 4.39 9.23 -1.96
CA LEU A 90 5.06 10.06 -0.96
C LEU A 90 4.60 11.52 -1.09
N GLY A 91 4.27 12.17 0.03
CA GLY A 91 3.89 13.58 -0.02
C GLY A 91 3.22 14.09 1.24
N LEU A 92 2.57 15.24 1.12
CA LEU A 92 1.80 15.85 2.22
C LEU A 92 0.40 15.23 2.24
N ASN A 93 0.04 14.51 3.32
CA ASN A 93 -1.22 13.76 3.43
C ASN A 93 -1.46 12.90 2.16
N PRO A 94 -0.51 12.00 1.82
CA PRO A 94 -0.52 11.30 0.55
C PRO A 94 -1.75 10.41 0.44
N THR A 95 -2.33 10.37 -0.75
CA THR A 95 -3.41 9.43 -1.08
C THR A 95 -2.80 8.22 -1.79
N LEU A 96 -3.07 7.03 -1.29
CA LEU A 96 -2.83 5.80 -2.03
C LEU A 96 -3.95 5.62 -3.05
N PHE A 97 -3.58 5.28 -4.27
CA PHE A 97 -4.51 4.79 -5.28
C PHE A 97 -3.90 3.57 -5.98
N ASP A 98 -4.71 2.52 -6.15
CA ASP A 98 -4.34 1.35 -6.94
C ASP A 98 -5.58 0.65 -7.54
N ALA A 99 -5.39 0.03 -8.70
CA ALA A 99 -6.43 -0.58 -9.52
C ALA A 99 -5.88 -1.83 -10.24
N PRO A 100 -5.51 -2.89 -9.50
CA PRO A 100 -4.89 -4.08 -10.06
C PRO A 100 -5.89 -4.79 -10.97
N SER A 101 -5.42 -5.21 -12.15
CA SER A 101 -6.25 -5.90 -13.14
C SER A 101 -5.41 -6.76 -14.06
N ARG A 102 -6.06 -7.70 -14.77
CA ARG A 102 -5.44 -8.52 -15.81
C ARG A 102 -6.30 -8.56 -17.06
N SER A 103 -5.64 -8.43 -18.20
CA SER A 103 -6.23 -8.67 -19.51
C SER A 103 -5.32 -9.59 -20.32
N PRO A 104 -5.77 -10.81 -20.67
CA PRO A 104 -7.07 -11.41 -20.34
C PRO A 104 -7.21 -11.72 -18.83
N ARG A 105 -8.45 -11.95 -18.37
CA ARG A 105 -8.69 -12.47 -17.01
C ARG A 105 -8.09 -13.87 -16.89
N VAL A 106 -7.31 -14.07 -15.85
CA VAL A 106 -6.71 -15.35 -15.49
C VAL A 106 -7.07 -15.66 -14.05
N ASP A 107 -7.14 -16.95 -13.71
CA ASP A 107 -7.32 -17.38 -12.34
C ASP A 107 -6.13 -16.92 -11.51
N MET A 108 -6.40 -16.22 -10.41
CA MET A 108 -5.34 -15.75 -9.52
C MET A 108 -5.86 -15.35 -8.14
N ASP A 109 -5.01 -15.47 -7.14
CA ASP A 109 -5.12 -14.74 -5.89
C ASP A 109 -4.20 -13.53 -5.91
N TRP A 110 -4.76 -12.35 -5.64
CA TRP A 110 -4.00 -11.10 -5.54
C TRP A 110 -4.27 -10.45 -4.19
N MET A 111 -3.21 -10.11 -3.47
CA MET A 111 -3.28 -9.48 -2.15
C MET A 111 -2.22 -8.38 -2.05
N ALA A 112 -2.63 -7.20 -1.59
CA ALA A 112 -1.75 -6.13 -1.20
C ALA A 112 -1.74 -5.96 0.32
N HIS A 113 -0.58 -5.63 0.86
CA HIS A 113 -0.42 -5.01 2.17
C HIS A 113 0.06 -3.57 1.96
N SER A 114 -0.73 -2.61 2.45
CA SER A 114 -0.46 -1.18 2.28
C SER A 114 -0.22 -0.55 3.66
N PHE A 115 0.96 0.02 3.87
CA PHE A 115 1.37 0.65 5.13
C PHE A 115 1.58 2.15 4.95
N LEU A 116 1.02 2.95 5.85
CA LEU A 116 1.30 4.38 5.91
C LEU A 116 2.48 4.59 6.85
N CYS A 117 3.59 5.11 6.34
CA CYS A 117 4.80 5.34 7.11
C CYS A 117 5.18 6.83 7.14
N VAL A 118 5.91 7.20 8.19
CA VAL A 118 6.55 8.51 8.30
C VAL A 118 8.03 8.35 7.96
N PRO A 119 8.55 9.10 6.97
CA PRO A 119 9.99 9.16 6.74
C PRO A 119 10.66 9.97 7.85
N ASP A 120 11.76 9.45 8.41
CA ASP A 120 12.58 10.19 9.37
C ASP A 120 14.08 10.10 9.02
N ASP A 121 14.85 11.14 9.35
CA ASP A 121 16.30 11.12 9.24
C ASP A 121 16.90 10.70 10.58
N VAL A 122 17.54 9.51 10.59
CA VAL A 122 18.16 8.94 11.79
C VAL A 122 19.67 9.21 11.87
N GLY A 123 20.18 10.15 11.06
CA GLY A 123 21.55 10.66 11.06
C GLY A 123 22.55 9.82 10.25
N ASN A 124 22.22 8.56 9.95
CA ASN A 124 23.01 7.65 9.10
C ASN A 124 22.18 7.01 7.98
N GLY A 125 21.07 7.64 7.60
CA GLY A 125 20.14 7.15 6.58
C GLY A 125 18.71 7.61 6.86
N LEU A 126 17.82 7.30 5.93
CA LEU A 126 16.39 7.54 6.12
C LEU A 126 15.71 6.27 6.64
N GLU A 127 14.78 6.45 7.55
CA GLU A 127 13.97 5.39 8.14
C GLU A 127 12.51 5.51 7.70
N ALA A 128 11.90 4.39 7.30
CA ALA A 128 10.45 4.29 7.17
C ALA A 128 9.85 3.78 8.50
N ARG A 129 9.04 4.61 9.16
CA ARG A 129 8.32 4.25 10.39
C ARG A 129 6.84 3.98 10.11
N PRO A 130 6.39 2.72 10.06
CA PRO A 130 4.99 2.41 9.77
C PRO A 130 4.10 2.82 10.94
N MET A 131 2.98 3.49 10.69
CA MET A 131 2.02 3.87 11.74
C MET A 131 0.81 2.93 11.78
N LEU A 132 0.36 2.51 10.60
CA LEU A 132 -0.78 1.64 10.39
C LEU A 132 -0.59 0.87 9.09
N GLY A 133 -1.35 -0.20 8.93
CA GLY A 133 -1.44 -0.93 7.67
C GLY A 133 -2.80 -1.59 7.50
N PHE A 134 -3.11 -1.93 6.26
CA PHE A 134 -4.26 -2.77 5.94
C PHE A 134 -3.94 -3.68 4.76
N SER A 135 -4.55 -4.87 4.76
CA SER A 135 -4.57 -5.76 3.61
C SER A 135 -5.77 -5.44 2.72
N TRP A 136 -5.73 -5.79 1.44
CA TRP A 136 -6.88 -5.79 0.53
C TRP A 136 -6.54 -6.58 -0.73
N GLY A 137 -7.55 -7.13 -1.41
CA GLY A 137 -7.24 -7.90 -2.62
C GLY A 137 -8.44 -8.42 -3.39
N PHE A 138 -8.22 -9.44 -4.21
CA PHE A 138 -9.30 -10.13 -4.92
C PHE A 138 -8.88 -11.56 -5.27
N GLN A 139 -9.88 -12.36 -5.64
CA GLN A 139 -9.69 -13.66 -6.26
C GLN A 139 -10.37 -13.66 -7.61
N ALA A 140 -9.63 -14.04 -8.65
CA ALA A 140 -10.18 -14.33 -9.97
C ALA A 140 -10.31 -15.85 -10.11
N ARG A 141 -11.51 -16.34 -10.44
CA ARG A 141 -11.78 -17.76 -10.71
C ARG A 141 -12.81 -17.88 -11.82
N ASP A 142 -12.51 -18.68 -12.84
CA ASP A 142 -13.40 -18.94 -13.98
C ASP A 142 -13.95 -17.65 -14.61
N GLY A 143 -13.09 -16.62 -14.72
CA GLY A 143 -13.45 -15.30 -15.25
C GLY A 143 -14.26 -14.40 -14.32
N SER A 144 -14.62 -14.85 -13.12
CA SER A 144 -15.34 -14.07 -12.10
C SER A 144 -14.38 -13.46 -11.08
N ILE A 145 -14.68 -12.25 -10.60
CA ILE A 145 -13.89 -11.55 -9.57
C ILE A 145 -14.66 -11.51 -8.24
N THR A 146 -14.05 -12.09 -7.21
CA THR A 146 -14.46 -12.00 -5.80
C THR A 146 -13.58 -10.99 -5.09
N LEU A 147 -14.18 -10.00 -4.45
CA LEU A 147 -13.45 -8.97 -3.72
C LEU A 147 -13.09 -9.49 -2.32
N LEU A 148 -11.84 -9.27 -1.90
CA LEU A 148 -11.37 -9.52 -0.53
C LEU A 148 -11.27 -8.16 0.18
N PRO A 149 -12.22 -7.87 1.10
CA PRO A 149 -12.34 -6.54 1.69
C PRO A 149 -11.13 -6.17 2.56
N PRO A 150 -10.90 -4.88 2.82
CA PRO A 150 -9.77 -4.47 3.61
C PRO A 150 -9.85 -4.90 5.07
N GLU A 151 -8.72 -5.33 5.64
CA GLU A 151 -8.56 -5.71 7.05
C GLU A 151 -7.35 -5.01 7.67
N GLU A 152 -7.44 -4.58 8.94
CA GLU A 152 -6.31 -3.93 9.63
C GLU A 152 -5.17 -4.92 9.81
N LEU A 153 -3.94 -4.44 9.58
CA LEU A 153 -2.72 -5.19 9.82
C LEU A 153 -2.04 -4.71 11.09
N ASP A 154 -1.41 -5.63 11.80
CA ASP A 154 -0.64 -5.33 13.00
C ASP A 154 0.87 -5.18 12.70
N GLY A 155 1.66 -5.01 13.75
CA GLY A 155 3.11 -4.88 13.63
C GLY A 155 3.81 -6.15 13.12
N ALA A 156 3.27 -7.33 13.41
CA ALA A 156 3.86 -8.58 12.94
C ALA A 156 3.71 -8.70 11.42
N ALA A 157 2.56 -8.28 10.89
CA ALA A 157 2.35 -8.24 9.44
C ALA A 157 3.30 -7.28 8.72
N TRP A 158 3.75 -6.20 9.35
CA TRP A 158 4.84 -5.35 8.82
C TRP A 158 6.19 -6.04 8.92
N ASP A 159 6.49 -6.65 10.06
CA ASP A 159 7.78 -7.31 10.33
C ASP A 159 8.09 -8.42 9.33
N ASP A 160 7.06 -9.15 8.87
CA ASP A 160 7.17 -10.18 7.84
C ASP A 160 7.73 -9.66 6.50
N HIS A 161 7.68 -8.34 6.23
CA HIS A 161 8.19 -7.73 5.00
C HIS A 161 9.60 -7.13 5.14
N LEU A 162 10.15 -7.07 6.35
CA LEU A 162 11.40 -6.35 6.60
C LEU A 162 12.58 -6.88 5.78
N ASP A 163 12.65 -8.20 5.58
CA ASP A 163 13.72 -8.79 4.77
C ASP A 163 13.61 -8.38 3.30
N THR A 164 12.39 -8.39 2.73
CA THR A 164 12.14 -7.91 1.37
C THR A 164 12.49 -6.42 1.24
N LEU A 165 12.04 -5.60 2.20
CA LEU A 165 12.27 -4.16 2.20
C LEU A 165 13.77 -3.81 2.27
N ARG A 166 14.51 -4.46 3.18
CA ARG A 166 15.96 -4.27 3.34
C ARG A 166 16.76 -4.76 2.14
N ALA A 167 16.32 -5.85 1.50
CA ALA A 167 16.97 -6.35 0.30
C ALA A 167 16.80 -5.38 -0.89
N GLN A 168 15.63 -4.76 -1.04
CA GLN A 168 15.33 -3.85 -2.15
C GLN A 168 15.82 -2.42 -1.94
N HIS A 169 15.85 -1.95 -0.68
CA HIS A 169 16.30 -0.61 -0.32
C HIS A 169 17.39 -0.69 0.78
N PRO A 170 18.61 -1.14 0.45
CA PRO A 170 19.67 -1.38 1.43
C PRO A 170 20.18 -0.10 2.11
N ASP A 171 19.95 1.07 1.50
CA ASP A 171 20.31 2.38 2.07
C ASP A 171 19.22 2.96 3.00
N TRP A 172 18.12 2.24 3.19
CA TRP A 172 17.01 2.62 4.07
C TRP A 172 16.94 1.76 5.33
N HIS A 173 16.55 2.39 6.42
CA HIS A 173 16.19 1.72 7.66
C HIS A 173 14.67 1.48 7.70
N PHE A 174 14.27 0.41 8.37
CA PHE A 174 12.88 0.03 8.54
C PHE A 174 12.66 -0.33 10.01
N ALA A 175 11.88 0.50 10.71
CA ALA A 175 11.58 0.29 12.12
C ALA A 175 10.73 -0.98 12.30
N PRO A 176 10.99 -1.82 13.31
CA PRO A 176 10.17 -2.99 13.59
C PRO A 176 8.83 -2.61 14.24
N GLY A 177 7.79 -3.40 13.96
CA GLY A 177 6.43 -3.19 14.40
C GLY A 177 5.80 -1.89 13.88
N LEU A 178 4.56 -1.63 14.29
CA LEU A 178 3.94 -0.31 14.09
C LEU A 178 4.49 0.68 15.11
N ALA A 179 5.04 1.79 14.63
CA ALA A 179 5.61 2.85 15.43
C ALA A 179 4.51 3.65 16.15
N ASN A 180 4.70 3.84 17.46
CA ASN A 180 3.91 4.82 18.20
C ASN A 180 4.51 6.21 18.01
N LEU A 181 3.88 7.01 17.14
CA LEU A 181 4.32 8.36 16.79
C LEU A 181 3.41 9.44 17.38
N ALA A 182 2.68 9.11 18.45
CA ALA A 182 1.83 10.06 19.16
C ALA A 182 2.59 11.19 19.82
#